data_AF-A0A2H4XFL4-F1
#
_entry.id   AF-A0A2H4XFL4-F1
#
_cell.length_a   1.000
_cell.length_b   1.000
_cell.length_c   1.000
_cell.angle_alpha   90.00
_cell.angle_beta   90.00
_cell.angle_gamma   90.00
#
_symmetry.space_group_name_H-M   'P 1'
#
loop_
_entity.id
_entity.type
_entity.pdbx_description
1 polymer ?
#
loop_
_entity_poly.entity_id
_entity_poly.type
_entity_poly.pdbx_seq_one_letter_code
_entity_poly.pdbx_strand_id
1 'polypeptide(L)'
;KLIDESKNLLKLKSEMEEKVYNLTKERDESMSKLRIEQDKNCELSCRVDLLVKRVESMEATEREAVRSRAKKSLESLHQEDNKTKEMILEIERLRNRLQQLEVVEGDLMKTEDEYDQLERKYRTEQDRANVLSLQLEELKSQIAKNKAIEKGEAVSQETELRHRIRVEEAKNRDLKSEVQALKEKIHDMMNKEDQLSQLQVDYSVLQKRFIEEENKNKNMGQDVLNLAKELELSKRYSRAVRPSMNGRRMVDVPVTSTAVQTDAISNEMVE
;
A
#
# COMPACT_ATOMS: atom_id res chain seq x y z
N LYS A 1 -59.43 81.10 -154.85
CA LYS A 1 -57.95 80.99 -154.90
C LYS A 1 -57.29 81.93 -153.89
N LEU A 2 -57.13 83.23 -154.14
CA LEU A 2 -56.50 84.16 -153.15
C LEU A 2 -57.25 84.28 -151.80
N ILE A 3 -58.58 84.25 -151.80
CA ILE A 3 -59.39 84.34 -150.56
C ILE A 3 -59.30 83.04 -149.74
N ASP A 4 -59.22 81.87 -150.40
CA ASP A 4 -59.10 80.57 -149.73
C ASP A 4 -57.71 80.39 -149.11
N GLU A 5 -56.67 80.83 -149.83
CA GLU A 5 -55.29 80.87 -149.31
C GLU A 5 -55.16 81.81 -148.11
N SER A 6 -55.77 82.99 -148.15
CA SER A 6 -55.78 83.93 -147.02
C SER A 6 -56.53 83.40 -145.80
N LYS A 7 -57.63 82.66 -145.98
CA LYS A 7 -58.35 81.98 -144.89
C LYS A 7 -57.54 80.84 -144.29
N ASN A 8 -56.84 80.06 -145.13
CA ASN A 8 -55.97 78.98 -144.67
C ASN A 8 -54.74 79.53 -143.94
N LEU A 9 -54.15 80.61 -144.42
CA LEU A 9 -53.02 81.29 -143.75
C LEU A 9 -53.43 81.84 -142.38
N LEU A 10 -54.63 82.44 -142.27
CA LEU A 10 -55.14 82.96 -141.00
C LEU A 10 -55.41 81.84 -139.99
N LYS A 11 -55.97 80.70 -140.45
CA LYS A 11 -56.12 79.49 -139.61
C LYS A 11 -54.77 78.94 -139.15
N LEU A 12 -53.80 78.82 -140.05
CA LEU A 12 -52.46 78.34 -139.70
C LEU A 12 -51.78 79.28 -138.70
N LYS A 13 -51.98 80.59 -138.84
CA LYS A 13 -51.48 81.59 -137.90
C LYS A 13 -52.13 81.45 -136.52
N SER A 14 -53.46 81.33 -136.44
CA SER A 14 -54.14 81.11 -135.16
C SER A 14 -53.77 79.77 -134.51
N GLU A 15 -53.63 78.70 -135.30
CA GLU A 15 -53.17 77.39 -134.82
C GLU A 15 -51.71 77.45 -134.31
N MET A 16 -50.85 78.27 -134.94
CA MET A 16 -49.48 78.46 -134.49
C MET A 16 -49.40 79.33 -133.23
N GLU A 17 -50.22 80.38 -133.13
CA GLU A 17 -50.34 81.20 -131.92
C GLU A 17 -50.86 80.36 -130.73
N GLU A 18 -51.85 79.48 -130.96
CA GLU A 18 -52.35 78.54 -129.94
C GLU A 18 -51.28 77.51 -129.54
N LYS A 19 -50.54 76.94 -130.50
CA LYS A 19 -49.40 76.04 -130.21
C LYS A 19 -48.31 76.74 -129.41
N VAL A 20 -47.93 77.96 -129.77
CA VAL A 20 -46.91 78.73 -129.05
C VAL A 20 -47.40 79.04 -127.63
N TYR A 21 -48.67 79.41 -127.47
CA TYR A 21 -49.27 79.63 -126.15
C TYR A 21 -49.25 78.34 -125.30
N ASN A 22 -49.69 77.21 -125.86
CA ASN A 22 -49.70 75.92 -125.16
C ASN A 22 -48.28 75.46 -124.79
N LEU A 23 -47.31 75.54 -125.71
CA LEU A 23 -45.91 75.20 -125.43
C LEU A 23 -45.30 76.12 -124.36
N THR A 24 -45.64 77.41 -124.37
CA THR A 24 -45.15 78.36 -123.36
C THR A 24 -45.70 78.02 -121.98
N LYS A 25 -47.00 77.70 -121.91
CA LYS A 25 -47.68 77.26 -120.68
C LYS A 25 -47.10 75.95 -120.16
N GLU A 26 -46.92 74.94 -121.02
CA GLU A 26 -46.29 73.66 -120.65
C GLU A 26 -44.85 73.84 -120.16
N ARG A 27 -44.10 74.77 -120.77
CA ARG A 27 -42.74 75.13 -120.33
C ARG A 27 -42.76 75.79 -118.95
N ASP A 28 -43.67 76.73 -118.71
CA ASP A 28 -43.81 77.37 -117.39
C ASP A 28 -44.26 76.36 -116.30
N GLU A 29 -45.19 75.47 -116.61
CA GLU A 29 -45.60 74.38 -115.71
C GLU A 29 -44.44 73.41 -115.41
N SER A 30 -43.65 73.07 -116.43
CA SER A 30 -42.46 72.22 -116.28
C SER A 30 -41.39 72.89 -115.43
N MET A 31 -41.14 74.18 -115.64
CA MET A 31 -40.21 74.97 -114.83
C MET A 31 -40.67 75.08 -113.37
N SER A 32 -41.97 75.25 -113.13
CA SER A 32 -42.52 75.26 -111.76
C SER A 32 -42.35 73.92 -111.06
N LYS A 33 -42.59 72.79 -111.75
CA LYS A 33 -42.37 71.45 -111.21
C LYS A 33 -40.89 71.22 -110.88
N LEU A 34 -39.99 71.64 -111.77
CA LEU A 34 -38.55 71.54 -111.55
C LEU A 34 -38.11 72.32 -110.30
N ARG A 35 -38.62 73.53 -110.10
CA ARG A 35 -38.35 74.31 -108.87
C ARG A 35 -38.80 73.59 -107.62
N ILE A 36 -40.03 73.05 -107.61
CA ILE A 36 -40.57 72.30 -106.47
C ILE A 36 -39.69 71.07 -106.17
N GLU A 37 -39.26 70.32 -107.19
CA GLU A 37 -38.36 69.18 -107.00
C GLU A 37 -36.95 69.60 -106.55
N GLN A 38 -36.45 70.75 -107.01
CA GLN A 38 -35.17 71.27 -106.57
C GLN A 38 -35.21 71.73 -105.11
N ASP A 39 -36.28 72.40 -104.68
CA ASP A 39 -36.49 72.79 -103.28
C ASP A 39 -36.60 71.54 -102.38
N LYS A 40 -37.35 70.51 -102.80
CA LYS A 40 -37.41 69.21 -102.11
C LYS A 40 -36.04 68.54 -102.03
N ASN A 41 -35.24 68.59 -103.11
CA ASN A 41 -33.90 68.01 -103.11
C ASN A 41 -32.97 68.75 -102.13
N CYS A 42 -33.06 70.08 -102.05
CA CYS A 42 -32.35 70.86 -101.04
C CYS A 42 -32.76 70.48 -99.62
N GLU A 43 -34.06 70.35 -99.33
CA GLU A 43 -34.56 69.91 -98.03
C GLU A 43 -34.08 68.50 -97.66
N LEU A 44 -34.14 67.56 -98.61
CA LEU A 44 -33.64 66.20 -98.43
C LEU A 44 -32.14 66.17 -98.19
N SER A 45 -31.36 66.98 -98.90
CA SER A 45 -29.92 67.11 -98.67
C SER A 45 -29.62 67.59 -97.25
N CYS A 46 -30.31 68.64 -96.78
CA CYS A 46 -30.16 69.10 -95.40
C CYS A 46 -30.55 68.02 -94.37
N ARG A 47 -31.58 67.22 -94.67
CA ARG A 47 -32.02 66.11 -93.82
C ARG A 47 -30.99 64.98 -93.80
N VAL A 48 -30.37 64.65 -94.93
CA VAL A 48 -29.28 63.67 -95.01
C VAL A 48 -28.08 64.16 -94.20
N ASP A 49 -27.68 65.42 -94.32
CA ASP A 49 -26.57 65.99 -93.54
C ASP A 49 -26.80 65.90 -92.02
N LEU A 50 -28.05 66.16 -91.59
CA LEU A 50 -28.46 65.99 -90.19
C LEU A 50 -28.38 64.53 -89.73
N LEU A 51 -28.83 63.59 -90.57
CA LEU A 51 -28.75 62.16 -90.26
C LEU A 51 -27.31 61.66 -90.22
N VAL A 52 -26.45 62.10 -91.15
CA VAL A 52 -25.02 61.78 -91.16
C VAL A 52 -24.37 62.25 -89.86
N LYS A 53 -24.55 63.52 -89.47
CA LYS A 53 -24.02 64.04 -88.21
C LYS A 53 -24.52 63.26 -86.99
N ARG A 54 -25.80 62.84 -87.01
CA ARG A 54 -26.37 62.01 -85.95
C ARG A 54 -25.73 60.63 -85.89
N VAL A 55 -25.49 59.98 -87.03
CA VAL A 55 -24.80 58.68 -87.10
C VAL A 55 -23.37 58.82 -86.62
N GLU A 56 -22.61 59.81 -87.08
CA GLU A 56 -21.24 60.07 -86.63
C GLU A 56 -21.16 60.29 -85.11
N SER A 57 -22.11 61.04 -84.55
CA SER A 57 -22.21 61.23 -83.09
C SER A 57 -22.51 59.92 -82.37
N MET A 58 -23.43 59.09 -82.90
CA MET A 58 -23.75 57.79 -82.31
C MET A 58 -22.54 56.85 -82.35
N GLU A 59 -21.85 56.75 -83.49
CA GLU A 59 -20.63 55.95 -83.63
C GLU A 59 -19.51 56.44 -82.70
N ALA A 60 -19.37 57.75 -82.51
CA ALA A 60 -18.42 58.30 -81.55
C ALA A 60 -18.74 57.85 -80.11
N THR A 61 -20.01 57.95 -79.70
CA THR A 61 -20.46 57.49 -78.38
C THR A 61 -20.32 55.98 -78.21
N GLU A 62 -20.56 55.19 -79.25
CA GLU A 62 -20.39 53.74 -79.22
C GLU A 62 -18.92 53.36 -79.09
N ARG A 63 -18.04 53.98 -79.88
CA ARG A 63 -16.59 53.78 -79.76
C ARG A 63 -16.08 54.15 -78.37
N GLU A 64 -16.59 55.21 -77.77
CA GLU A 64 -16.24 55.60 -76.41
C GLU A 64 -16.81 54.63 -75.36
N ALA A 65 -18.05 54.18 -75.52
CA ALA A 65 -18.67 53.18 -74.66
C ALA A 65 -17.90 51.85 -74.67
N VAL A 66 -17.51 51.36 -75.86
CA VAL A 66 -16.70 50.13 -76.00
C VAL A 66 -15.34 50.29 -75.33
N ARG A 67 -14.64 51.41 -75.57
CA ARG A 67 -13.36 51.70 -74.89
C ARG A 67 -13.50 51.78 -73.37
N SER A 68 -14.56 52.42 -72.88
CA SER A 68 -14.82 52.55 -71.43
C SER A 68 -15.11 51.20 -70.78
N ARG A 69 -15.86 50.32 -71.44
CA ARG A 69 -16.14 48.95 -70.96
C ARG A 69 -14.88 48.09 -70.96
N ALA A 70 -14.06 48.18 -72.00
CA ALA A 70 -12.79 47.45 -72.07
C ALA A 70 -11.82 47.88 -70.96
N LYS A 71 -11.71 49.20 -70.68
CA LYS A 71 -10.90 49.72 -69.57
C LYS A 71 -11.39 49.21 -68.21
N LYS A 72 -12.70 49.29 -67.94
CA LYS A 72 -13.29 48.80 -66.67
C LYS A 72 -13.09 47.29 -66.48
N SER A 73 -13.21 46.50 -67.54
CA SER A 73 -12.96 45.05 -67.50
C SER A 73 -11.50 44.74 -67.14
N LEU A 74 -10.55 45.46 -67.77
CA LEU A 74 -9.13 45.31 -67.48
C LEU A 74 -8.77 45.75 -66.05
N GLU A 75 -9.35 46.85 -65.56
CA GLU A 75 -9.19 47.30 -64.16
C GLU A 75 -9.74 46.28 -63.17
N SER A 76 -10.91 45.69 -63.44
CA SER A 76 -11.50 44.62 -62.63
C SER A 76 -10.59 43.39 -62.59
N LEU A 77 -10.05 42.97 -63.74
CA LEU A 77 -9.16 41.82 -63.83
C LEU A 77 -7.86 42.06 -63.03
N HIS A 78 -7.27 43.26 -63.12
CA HIS A 78 -6.12 43.63 -62.31
C HIS A 78 -6.45 43.66 -60.81
N GLN A 79 -7.64 44.11 -60.44
CA GLN A 79 -8.05 44.10 -59.04
C GLN A 79 -8.24 42.66 -58.50
N GLU A 80 -8.78 41.75 -59.31
CA GLU A 80 -8.88 40.33 -58.97
C GLU A 80 -7.51 39.66 -58.89
N ASP A 81 -6.60 39.97 -59.80
CA ASP A 81 -5.20 39.48 -59.77
C ASP A 81 -4.47 39.97 -58.51
N ASN A 82 -4.64 41.24 -58.14
CA ASN A 82 -4.10 41.80 -56.90
C ASN A 82 -4.65 41.07 -55.66
N LYS A 83 -5.96 40.85 -55.59
CA LYS A 83 -6.59 40.07 -54.50
C LYS A 83 -6.07 38.64 -54.45
N THR A 84 -5.87 38.02 -55.61
CA THR A 84 -5.32 36.66 -55.70
C THR A 84 -3.90 36.61 -55.15
N LYS A 85 -3.05 37.57 -55.52
CA LYS A 85 -1.69 37.70 -54.97
C LYS A 85 -1.68 37.94 -53.46
N GLU A 86 -2.55 38.82 -52.95
CA GLU A 86 -2.71 39.05 -51.51
C GLU A 86 -3.13 37.78 -50.78
N MET A 87 -4.09 37.02 -51.32
CA MET A 87 -4.52 35.75 -50.74
C MET A 87 -3.40 34.71 -50.74
N ILE A 88 -2.60 34.62 -51.79
CA ILE A 88 -1.44 33.71 -51.84
C ILE A 88 -0.43 34.06 -50.74
N LEU A 89 -0.11 35.35 -50.57
CA LEU A 89 0.80 35.81 -49.52
C LEU A 89 0.25 35.52 -48.12
N GLU A 90 -1.05 35.71 -47.88
CA GLU A 90 -1.65 35.39 -46.59
C GLU A 90 -1.67 33.88 -46.32
N ILE A 91 -1.91 33.03 -47.33
CA ILE A 91 -1.79 31.57 -47.20
C ILE A 91 -0.37 31.18 -46.79
N GLU A 92 0.65 31.77 -47.42
CA GLU A 92 2.04 31.50 -47.09
C GLU A 92 2.40 32.00 -45.68
N ARG A 93 1.91 33.18 -45.29
CA ARG A 93 2.04 33.72 -43.93
C ARG A 93 1.41 32.79 -42.89
N LEU A 94 0.20 32.28 -43.16
CA LEU A 94 -0.52 31.36 -42.28
C LEU A 94 0.19 30.01 -42.17
N ARG A 95 0.72 29.48 -43.28
CA ARG A 95 1.53 28.24 -43.27
C ARG A 95 2.78 28.39 -42.41
N ASN A 96 3.50 29.49 -42.57
CA ASN A 96 4.68 29.77 -41.73
C ASN A 96 4.30 29.92 -40.26
N ARG A 97 3.17 30.57 -39.96
CA ARG A 97 2.68 30.68 -38.59
C ARG A 97 2.29 29.33 -37.99
N LEU A 98 1.68 28.45 -38.79
CA LEU A 98 1.32 27.10 -38.35
C LEU A 98 2.56 26.28 -37.99
N GLN A 99 3.59 26.29 -38.85
CA GLN A 99 4.86 25.60 -38.56
C GLN A 99 5.52 26.10 -37.27
N GLN A 100 5.49 27.40 -37.00
CA GLN A 100 6.01 27.94 -35.73
C GLN A 100 5.21 27.44 -34.52
N LEU A 101 3.88 27.34 -34.65
CA LEU A 101 3.03 26.82 -33.58
C LEU A 101 3.28 25.33 -33.32
N GLU A 102 3.47 24.53 -34.36
CA GLU A 102 3.81 23.10 -34.24
C GLU A 102 5.15 22.89 -33.50
N VAL A 103 6.15 23.73 -33.76
CA VAL A 103 7.43 23.68 -33.02
C VAL A 103 7.22 24.02 -31.54
N VAL A 104 6.45 25.08 -31.24
CA VAL A 104 6.15 25.49 -29.86
C VAL A 104 5.33 24.41 -29.12
N GLU A 105 4.37 23.78 -29.79
CA GLU A 105 3.60 22.65 -29.25
C GLU A 105 4.52 21.47 -28.94
N GLY A 106 5.45 21.14 -29.84
CA GLY A 106 6.45 20.10 -29.61
C GLY A 106 7.36 20.37 -28.41
N ASP A 107 7.79 21.63 -28.23
CA ASP A 107 8.58 22.01 -27.05
C ASP A 107 7.73 22.00 -25.77
N LEU A 108 6.45 22.39 -25.85
CA LEU A 108 5.53 22.31 -24.72
C LEU A 108 5.33 20.86 -24.27
N MET A 109 5.14 19.92 -25.19
CA MET A 109 5.02 18.49 -24.84
C MET A 109 6.28 17.95 -24.15
N LYS A 110 7.49 18.35 -24.58
CA LYS A 110 8.72 17.96 -23.88
C LYS A 110 8.76 18.50 -22.46
N THR A 111 8.34 19.75 -22.25
CA THR A 111 8.30 20.33 -20.91
C THR A 111 7.25 19.68 -20.01
N GLU A 112 6.14 19.20 -20.57
CA GLU A 112 5.14 18.41 -19.86
C GLU A 112 5.72 17.06 -19.41
N ASP A 113 6.41 16.34 -20.29
CA ASP A 113 7.11 15.09 -19.96
C ASP A 113 8.17 15.29 -18.86
N GLU A 114 8.90 16.41 -18.90
CA GLU A 114 9.89 16.78 -17.87
C GLU A 114 9.21 17.08 -16.52
N TYR A 115 8.06 17.74 -16.54
CA TYR A 115 7.27 18.01 -15.33
C TYR A 115 6.76 16.72 -14.69
N ASP A 116 6.23 15.79 -15.48
CA ASP A 116 5.78 14.47 -15.00
C ASP A 116 6.91 13.64 -14.41
N GLN A 117 8.11 13.72 -15.00
CA GLN A 117 9.31 13.10 -14.43
C GLN A 117 9.71 13.74 -13.10
N LEU A 118 9.63 15.07 -12.99
CA LEU A 118 9.96 15.79 -11.76
C LEU A 118 8.95 15.48 -10.66
N GLU A 119 7.66 15.41 -10.98
CA GLU A 119 6.60 15.05 -10.04
C GLU A 119 6.80 13.64 -9.46
N ARG A 120 7.15 12.66 -10.30
CA ARG A 120 7.49 11.30 -9.86
C ARG A 120 8.72 11.25 -8.95
N LYS A 121 9.76 12.04 -9.27
CA LYS A 121 10.96 12.16 -8.41
C LYS A 121 10.60 12.80 -7.08
N TYR A 122 9.78 13.86 -7.09
CA TYR A 122 9.32 14.53 -5.88
C TYR A 122 8.55 13.58 -4.96
N ARG A 123 7.62 12.79 -5.49
CA ARG A 123 6.90 11.77 -4.70
C ARG A 123 7.87 10.76 -4.07
N THR A 124 8.81 10.24 -4.85
CA THR A 124 9.83 9.30 -4.36
C THR A 124 10.69 9.91 -3.25
N GLU A 125 11.13 11.16 -3.40
CA GLU A 125 11.91 11.86 -2.37
C GLU A 125 11.08 12.17 -1.12
N GLN A 126 9.79 12.47 -1.28
CA GLN A 126 8.86 12.64 -0.17
C GLN A 126 8.70 11.33 0.63
N ASP A 127 8.53 10.20 -0.06
CA ASP A 127 8.47 8.88 0.58
C ASP A 127 9.78 8.55 1.31
N ARG A 128 10.92 8.84 0.70
CA ARG A 128 12.24 8.68 1.31
C ARG A 128 12.40 9.54 2.56
N ALA A 129 11.97 10.80 2.51
CA ALA A 129 11.99 11.70 3.66
C ALA A 129 11.10 11.20 4.81
N ASN A 130 9.92 10.65 4.49
CA ASN A 130 9.02 10.05 5.49
C ASN A 130 9.67 8.85 6.19
N VAL A 131 10.30 7.94 5.44
CA VAL A 131 11.02 6.79 6.01
C VAL A 131 12.16 7.25 6.92
N LEU A 132 12.96 8.21 6.49
CA LEU A 132 14.05 8.77 7.30
C LEU A 132 13.53 9.44 8.57
N SER A 133 12.39 10.14 8.49
CA SER A 133 11.75 10.75 9.66
C SER A 133 11.32 9.71 10.69
N LEU A 134 10.75 8.58 10.25
CA LEU A 134 10.36 7.48 11.15
C LEU A 134 11.58 6.85 11.84
N GLN A 135 12.65 6.59 11.08
CA GLN A 135 13.90 6.06 11.63
C GLN A 135 14.52 7.01 12.67
N LEU A 136 14.45 8.32 12.41
CA LEU A 136 14.96 9.34 13.31
C LEU A 136 14.16 9.38 14.63
N GLU A 137 12.83 9.28 14.57
CA GLU A 137 12.00 9.20 15.79
C GLU A 137 12.25 7.90 16.58
N GLU A 138 12.45 6.78 15.90
CA GLU A 138 12.84 5.53 16.57
C GLU A 138 14.19 5.67 17.29
N LEU A 139 15.21 6.22 16.62
CA LEU A 139 16.52 6.46 17.23
C LEU A 139 16.44 7.43 18.40
N LYS A 140 15.65 8.51 18.30
CA LYS A 140 15.40 9.42 19.43
C LYS A 140 14.80 8.69 20.63
N SER A 141 13.82 7.81 20.39
CA SER A 141 13.19 7.00 21.44
C SER A 141 14.20 6.05 22.10
N GLN A 142 15.02 5.36 21.30
CA GLN A 142 16.08 4.48 21.80
C GLN A 142 17.13 5.27 22.62
N ILE A 143 17.54 6.45 22.14
CA ILE A 143 18.45 7.33 22.87
C ILE A 143 17.83 7.80 24.18
N ALA A 144 16.55 8.17 24.19
CA ALA A 144 15.85 8.58 25.42
C ALA A 144 15.80 7.43 26.44
N LYS A 145 15.49 6.21 25.99
CA LYS A 145 15.53 5.00 26.82
C LYS A 145 16.92 4.75 27.38
N ASN A 146 17.97 4.83 26.56
CA ASN A 146 19.35 4.64 27.01
C ASN A 146 19.77 5.71 28.01
N LYS A 147 19.40 6.97 27.79
CA LYS A 147 19.64 8.07 28.75
C LYS A 147 18.94 7.84 30.08
N ALA A 148 17.69 7.35 30.07
CA ALA A 148 16.98 6.99 31.30
C ALA A 148 17.69 5.85 32.04
N ILE A 149 18.25 4.87 31.31
CA ILE A 149 19.07 3.80 31.88
C ILE A 149 20.37 4.35 32.49
N GLU A 150 21.10 5.21 31.77
CA GLU A 150 22.34 5.83 32.26
C GLU A 150 22.13 6.70 33.51
N LYS A 151 20.99 7.40 33.57
CA LYS A 151 20.60 8.18 34.76
C LYS A 151 20.07 7.32 35.91
N GLY A 152 19.87 6.02 35.70
CA GLY A 152 19.29 5.12 36.68
C GLY A 152 17.78 5.29 36.90
N GLU A 153 17.10 6.07 36.06
CA GLU A 153 15.63 6.25 36.06
C GLU A 153 14.91 5.02 35.48
N ALA A 154 15.61 4.23 34.65
CA ALA A 154 15.13 2.97 34.10
C ALA A 154 16.12 1.82 34.37
N VAL A 155 15.61 0.65 34.72
CA VAL A 155 16.42 -0.54 34.95
C VAL A 155 16.79 -1.16 33.60
N SER A 156 18.08 -1.34 33.34
CA SER A 156 18.54 -2.07 32.16
C SER A 156 18.15 -3.54 32.28
N GLN A 157 17.78 -4.17 31.16
CA GLN A 157 17.50 -5.60 31.11
C GLN A 157 18.67 -6.43 31.66
N GLU A 158 19.91 -5.99 31.43
CA GLU A 158 21.10 -6.63 31.98
C GLU A 158 21.12 -6.57 33.52
N THR A 159 20.79 -5.41 34.10
CA THR A 159 20.76 -5.25 35.56
C THR A 159 19.68 -6.10 36.22
N GLU A 160 18.53 -6.27 35.56
CA GLU A 160 17.47 -7.15 36.02
C GLU A 160 17.90 -8.63 35.97
N LEU A 161 18.52 -9.06 34.87
CA LEU A 161 19.05 -10.42 34.75
C LEU A 161 20.15 -10.71 35.79
N ARG A 162 21.07 -9.77 36.01
CA ARG A 162 22.10 -9.88 37.07
C ARG A 162 21.46 -9.98 38.46
N HIS A 163 20.34 -9.30 38.72
CA HIS A 163 19.63 -9.44 39.99
C HIS A 163 19.01 -10.85 40.13
N ARG A 164 18.32 -11.34 39.09
CA ARG A 164 17.74 -12.70 39.10
C ARG A 164 18.79 -13.78 39.32
N ILE A 165 19.94 -13.67 38.65
CA ILE A 165 21.06 -14.61 38.84
C ILE A 165 21.51 -14.63 40.30
N ARG A 166 21.71 -13.47 40.94
CA ARG A 166 22.10 -13.39 42.35
C ARG A 166 21.08 -14.06 43.29
N VAL A 167 19.78 -13.88 43.02
CA VAL A 167 18.70 -14.50 43.79
C VAL A 167 18.72 -16.02 43.62
N GLU A 168 18.83 -16.52 42.39
CA GLU A 168 18.89 -17.95 42.12
C GLU A 168 20.18 -18.60 42.67
N GLU A 169 21.31 -17.90 42.64
CA GLU A 169 22.54 -18.36 43.28
C GLU A 169 22.38 -18.50 44.80
N ALA A 170 21.70 -17.56 45.46
CA ALA A 170 21.43 -17.65 46.89
C ALA A 170 20.58 -18.89 47.21
N LYS A 171 19.47 -19.09 46.48
CA LYS A 171 18.64 -20.29 46.61
C LYS A 171 19.43 -21.58 46.40
N ASN A 172 20.33 -21.60 45.42
CA ASN A 172 21.18 -22.77 45.15
C ASN A 172 22.17 -23.04 46.29
N ARG A 173 22.69 -22.00 46.97
CA ARG A 173 23.51 -22.18 48.19
C ARG A 173 22.68 -22.78 49.32
N ASP A 174 21.46 -22.28 49.54
CA ASP A 174 20.56 -22.78 50.58
C ASP A 174 20.19 -24.25 50.32
N LEU A 175 19.77 -24.59 49.10
CA LEU A 175 19.47 -25.97 48.70
C LEU A 175 20.67 -26.91 48.88
N LYS A 176 21.90 -26.46 48.60
CA LYS A 176 23.11 -27.26 48.86
C LYS A 176 23.30 -27.55 50.35
N SER A 177 23.03 -26.57 51.22
CA SER A 177 23.10 -26.75 52.66
C SER A 177 22.02 -27.71 53.17
N GLU A 178 20.79 -27.61 52.64
CA GLU A 178 19.71 -28.54 52.96
C GLU A 178 20.03 -29.97 52.53
N VAL A 179 20.59 -30.16 51.34
CA VAL A 179 21.04 -31.47 50.85
C VAL A 179 22.11 -32.06 51.78
N GLN A 180 23.04 -31.24 52.28
CA GLN A 180 24.06 -31.70 53.22
C GLN A 180 23.45 -32.11 54.57
N ALA A 181 22.54 -31.30 55.12
CA ALA A 181 21.84 -31.64 56.35
C ALA A 181 20.99 -32.92 56.21
N LEU A 182 20.36 -33.13 55.06
CA LEU A 182 19.62 -34.36 54.76
C LEU A 182 20.54 -35.58 54.66
N LYS A 183 21.74 -35.43 54.08
CA LYS A 183 22.75 -36.50 54.07
C LYS A 183 23.16 -36.86 55.49
N GLU A 184 23.48 -35.89 56.34
CA GLU A 184 23.82 -36.14 57.74
C GLU A 184 22.70 -36.86 58.48
N LYS A 185 21.46 -36.43 58.28
CA LYS A 185 20.28 -37.09 58.86
C LYS A 185 20.11 -38.54 58.38
N ILE A 186 20.43 -38.83 57.11
CA ILE A 186 20.42 -40.21 56.59
C ILE A 186 21.49 -41.05 57.28
N HIS A 187 22.72 -40.54 57.41
CA HIS A 187 23.79 -41.24 58.13
C HIS A 187 23.40 -41.53 59.60
N ASP A 188 22.75 -40.59 60.28
CA ASP A 188 22.24 -40.79 61.64
C ASP A 188 21.16 -41.88 61.70
N MET A 189 20.24 -41.90 60.73
CA MET A 189 19.22 -42.95 60.65
C MET A 189 19.82 -44.32 60.36
N MET A 190 20.82 -44.40 59.48
CA MET A 190 21.56 -45.63 59.22
C MET A 190 22.24 -46.16 60.50
N ASN A 191 22.91 -45.28 61.25
CA ASN A 191 23.53 -45.65 62.53
C ASN A 191 22.50 -46.18 63.54
N LYS A 192 21.30 -45.56 63.60
CA LYS A 192 20.21 -46.02 64.46
C LYS A 192 19.63 -47.37 64.01
N GLU A 193 19.55 -47.60 62.70
CA GLU A 193 19.11 -48.87 62.13
C GLU A 193 20.09 -50.01 62.44
N ASP A 194 21.40 -49.75 62.37
CA ASP A 194 22.45 -50.69 62.77
C ASP A 194 22.35 -51.03 64.27
N GLN A 195 22.16 -50.02 65.13
CA GLN A 195 21.95 -50.22 66.57
C GLN A 195 20.68 -51.04 66.86
N LEU A 196 19.58 -50.75 66.15
CA LEU A 196 18.33 -51.49 66.29
C LEU A 196 18.51 -52.96 65.87
N SER A 197 19.24 -53.19 64.77
CA SER A 197 19.57 -54.53 64.30
C SER A 197 20.38 -55.31 65.32
N GLN A 198 21.37 -54.67 65.97
CA GLN A 198 22.15 -55.28 67.05
C GLN A 198 21.28 -55.63 68.25
N LEU A 199 20.42 -54.69 68.70
CA LEU A 199 19.48 -54.95 69.81
C LEU A 199 18.51 -56.08 69.50
N GLN A 200 18.07 -56.24 68.26
CA GLN A 200 17.19 -57.33 67.84
C GLN A 200 17.90 -58.70 67.96
N VAL A 201 19.19 -58.76 67.62
CA VAL A 201 20.02 -59.96 67.81
C VAL A 201 20.19 -60.27 69.30
N ASP A 202 20.54 -59.27 70.11
CA ASP A 202 20.72 -59.43 71.55
C ASP A 202 19.43 -59.88 72.24
N TYR A 203 18.29 -59.30 71.87
CA TYR A 203 16.96 -59.72 72.33
C TYR A 203 16.68 -61.19 72.00
N SER A 204 17.00 -61.62 70.77
CA SER A 204 16.82 -63.01 70.34
C SER A 204 17.70 -63.99 71.14
N VAL A 205 18.94 -63.59 71.48
CA VAL A 205 19.85 -64.38 72.33
C VAL A 205 19.32 -64.46 73.75
N LEU A 206 18.89 -63.34 74.33
CA LEU A 206 18.34 -63.30 75.68
C LEU A 206 17.06 -64.13 75.79
N GLN A 207 16.19 -64.07 74.77
CA GLN A 207 14.99 -64.88 74.69
C GLN A 207 15.32 -66.38 74.68
N LYS A 208 16.32 -66.83 73.90
CA LYS A 208 16.78 -68.23 73.92
C LYS A 208 17.28 -68.66 75.29
N ARG A 209 18.15 -67.84 75.92
CA ARG A 209 18.66 -68.12 77.28
C ARG A 209 17.53 -68.20 78.31
N PHE A 210 16.54 -67.33 78.22
CA PHE A 210 15.38 -67.36 79.10
C PHE A 210 14.62 -68.68 78.99
N ILE A 211 14.36 -69.16 77.77
CA ILE A 211 13.70 -70.45 77.53
C ILE A 211 14.55 -71.63 78.05
N GLU A 212 15.87 -71.61 77.81
CA GLU A 212 16.78 -72.63 78.34
C GLU A 212 16.75 -72.70 79.87
N GLU A 213 16.72 -71.55 80.53
CA GLU A 213 16.71 -71.47 81.99
C GLU A 213 15.33 -71.83 82.57
N GLU A 214 14.24 -71.51 81.87
CA GLU A 214 12.91 -72.01 82.19
C GLU A 214 12.87 -73.56 82.12
N ASN A 215 13.48 -74.15 81.08
CA ASN A 215 13.55 -75.61 80.93
C ASN A 215 14.43 -76.28 81.99
N LYS A 216 15.59 -75.70 82.31
CA LYS A 216 16.44 -76.18 83.41
C LYS A 216 15.71 -76.09 84.75
N ASN A 217 14.98 -75.01 85.00
CA ASN A 217 14.19 -74.85 86.23
C ASN A 217 13.06 -75.90 86.32
N LYS A 218 12.40 -76.23 85.19
CA LYS A 218 11.44 -77.34 85.11
C LYS A 218 12.09 -78.69 85.43
N ASN A 219 13.25 -78.97 84.84
CA ASN A 219 14.00 -80.22 85.08
C ASN A 219 14.47 -80.31 86.53
N MET A 220 15.06 -79.25 87.08
CA MET A 220 15.48 -79.16 88.48
C MET A 220 14.28 -79.36 89.43
N GLY A 221 13.13 -78.74 89.11
CA GLY A 221 11.89 -78.95 89.85
C GLY A 221 11.46 -80.42 89.85
N GLN A 222 11.61 -81.12 88.71
CA GLN A 222 11.35 -82.55 88.62
C GLN A 222 12.35 -83.39 89.42
N ASP A 223 13.64 -83.06 89.39
CA ASP A 223 14.69 -83.73 90.16
C ASP A 223 14.48 -83.55 91.67
N VAL A 224 14.13 -82.35 92.12
CA VAL A 224 13.76 -82.07 93.52
C VAL A 224 12.56 -82.91 93.95
N LEU A 225 11.54 -83.04 93.10
CA LEU A 225 10.38 -83.91 93.37
C LEU A 225 10.79 -85.39 93.48
N ASN A 226 11.70 -85.85 92.61
CA ASN A 226 12.19 -87.23 92.64
C ASN A 226 13.01 -87.51 93.90
N LEU A 227 13.97 -86.65 94.23
CA LEU A 227 14.77 -86.73 95.46
C LEU A 227 13.90 -86.66 96.71
N ALA A 228 12.85 -85.83 96.73
CA ALA A 228 11.90 -85.77 97.84
C ALA A 228 11.17 -87.11 98.04
N LYS A 229 10.77 -87.79 96.96
CA LYS A 229 10.17 -89.13 97.01
C LYS A 229 11.17 -90.17 97.53
N GLU A 230 12.40 -90.17 97.02
CA GLU A 230 13.46 -91.09 97.47
C GLU A 230 13.82 -90.88 98.95
N LEU A 231 13.92 -89.63 99.40
CA LEU A 231 14.15 -89.29 100.80
C LEU A 231 13.02 -89.81 101.69
N GLU A 232 11.76 -89.68 101.24
CA GLU A 232 10.60 -90.22 101.96
C GLU A 232 10.64 -91.75 102.02
N LEU A 233 11.02 -92.42 100.93
CA LEU A 233 11.24 -93.87 100.94
C LEU A 233 12.37 -94.25 101.91
N SER A 234 13.51 -93.57 101.88
CA SER A 234 14.65 -93.80 102.77
C SER A 234 14.30 -93.59 104.24
N LYS A 235 13.50 -92.55 104.56
CA LYS A 235 12.95 -92.34 105.91
C LYS A 235 12.07 -93.52 106.34
N ARG A 236 11.24 -94.06 105.45
CA ARG A 236 10.40 -95.24 105.75
C ARG A 236 11.24 -96.50 105.93
N TYR A 237 12.21 -96.77 105.05
CA TYR A 237 13.16 -97.88 105.20
C TYR A 237 13.96 -97.77 106.51
N SER A 238 14.48 -96.59 106.85
CA SER A 238 15.22 -96.36 108.09
C SER A 238 14.37 -96.57 109.35
N ARG A 239 13.06 -96.26 109.29
CA ARG A 239 12.10 -96.59 110.35
C ARG A 239 11.84 -98.09 110.46
N ALA A 240 11.83 -98.83 109.34
CA ALA A 240 11.60 -100.28 109.33
C ALA A 240 12.81 -101.09 109.83
N VAL A 241 14.04 -100.58 109.68
CA VAL A 241 15.30 -101.27 110.05
C VAL A 241 15.67 -101.08 111.54
N ARG A 242 15.01 -100.19 112.28
CA ARG A 242 15.24 -100.03 113.73
C ARG A 242 14.16 -100.79 114.53
N PRO A 243 14.50 -101.84 115.31
CA PRO A 243 13.59 -102.42 116.29
C PRO A 243 13.26 -101.38 117.35
N SER A 244 12.04 -100.86 117.33
CA SER A 244 11.61 -99.76 118.19
C SER A 244 11.30 -100.23 119.61
N MET A 245 12.08 -99.76 120.59
CA MET A 245 11.60 -99.51 121.97
C MET A 245 12.10 -98.13 122.44
N ASN A 246 11.15 -97.24 122.73
CA ASN A 246 11.19 -95.99 123.51
C ASN A 246 12.52 -95.23 123.70
N GLY A 247 12.58 -93.96 123.25
CA GLY A 247 13.33 -92.91 123.97
C GLY A 247 14.01 -91.81 123.16
N ARG A 248 13.48 -90.59 123.29
CA ARG A 248 14.13 -89.25 123.22
C ARG A 248 14.66 -88.66 121.90
N ARG A 249 14.08 -87.47 121.61
CA ARG A 249 14.62 -86.21 121.04
C ARG A 249 15.78 -86.28 120.04
N MET A 250 15.50 -85.77 118.84
CA MET A 250 16.50 -85.03 118.07
C MET A 250 16.25 -83.54 118.29
N VAL A 251 17.31 -82.86 118.69
CA VAL A 251 17.43 -81.45 119.02
C VAL A 251 17.31 -80.60 117.74
N ASP A 252 16.60 -79.47 117.82
CA ASP A 252 16.55 -78.45 116.77
C ASP A 252 17.97 -77.98 116.45
N VAL A 253 18.37 -78.15 115.19
CA VAL A 253 19.65 -77.67 114.67
C VAL A 253 19.49 -76.19 114.33
N PRO A 254 20.23 -75.26 114.98
CA PRO A 254 20.14 -73.84 114.66
C PRO A 254 20.91 -73.57 113.37
N VAL A 255 20.22 -73.12 112.33
CA VAL A 255 20.87 -72.62 111.10
C VAL A 255 20.98 -71.11 111.21
N THR A 256 22.21 -70.66 111.43
CA THR A 256 22.63 -69.26 111.45
C THR A 256 22.43 -68.63 110.07
N SER A 257 21.61 -67.58 109.98
CA SER A 257 21.54 -66.73 108.79
C SER A 257 22.72 -65.76 108.79
N THR A 258 23.68 -65.98 107.89
CA THR A 258 24.64 -64.94 107.50
C THR A 258 23.98 -64.04 106.47
N ALA A 259 23.53 -62.86 106.90
CA ALA A 259 23.12 -61.78 106.01
C ALA A 259 24.39 -61.16 105.38
N VAL A 260 24.46 -61.15 104.05
CA VAL A 260 25.48 -60.41 103.30
C VAL A 260 24.81 -59.14 102.78
N GLN A 261 25.18 -57.99 103.35
CA GLN A 261 24.88 -56.68 102.78
C GLN A 261 25.74 -56.47 101.54
N THR A 262 25.12 -56.14 100.42
CA THR A 262 25.78 -55.48 99.28
C THR A 262 25.09 -54.15 99.06
N ASP A 263 25.82 -53.07 99.27
CA ASP A 263 25.36 -51.70 99.10
C ASP A 263 24.92 -51.43 97.65
N ALA A 264 23.86 -50.64 97.51
CA ALA A 264 23.40 -50.09 96.25
C ALA A 264 24.29 -48.89 95.88
N ILE A 265 25.09 -49.02 94.81
CA ILE A 265 25.76 -47.87 94.20
C ILE A 265 24.74 -47.17 93.31
N SER A 266 24.20 -46.09 93.85
CA SER A 266 23.54 -45.00 93.14
C SER A 266 24.48 -44.41 92.07
N ASN A 267 23.99 -44.30 90.83
CA ASN A 267 24.53 -43.33 89.87
C ASN A 267 23.37 -42.76 89.05
N GLU A 268 22.78 -41.68 89.56
CA GLU A 268 22.12 -40.65 88.77
C GLU A 268 23.13 -39.53 88.52
N MET A 269 23.37 -39.21 87.24
CA MET A 269 23.82 -37.93 86.68
C MET A 269 23.63 -38.08 85.16
N VAL A 270 22.57 -37.53 84.54
CA VAL A 270 22.43 -36.14 84.06
C VAL A 270 23.60 -35.72 83.17
N GLU A 271 23.49 -35.93 81.86
CA GLU A 271 23.26 -34.91 80.81
C GLU A 271 22.97 -35.58 79.46
#